data_AF-A0A818A4A3-F1
#
_entry.id   AF-A0A818A4A3-F1
#
_cell.length_a   1.000
_cell.length_b   1.000
_cell.length_c   1.000
_cell.angle_alpha   90.00
_cell.angle_beta   90.00
_cell.angle_gamma   90.00
#
_symmetry.space_group_name_H-M   'P 1'
#
loop_
_entity.id
_entity.type
_entity.pdbx_description
1 polymer ?
#
loop_
_entity_poly.entity_id
_entity_poly.type
_entity_poly.pdbx_seq_one_letter_code
_entity_poly.pdbx_strand_id
1 'polypeptide(L)'
;MKNKFGNNIKLVKIELTSYEIRRQLLADKKLIINYISYDIDQYLAPINVLICSKCCGLGHFRKQCVELTETCRTCSGKFTDLKDHRCTASPKCKHCNGDYTSNSMKCPVVKSFRADLTRKILSNSNSINRPLLPTVSTKSNNGFHFNPPNFPALNKGWSQSDSPMMSKLNDLLTGLANVNTTLSKLYETNTKFEKFMADKNIHDIELSKEVESLKLHNTKLEEDMRELNSKTDQHADLLKQVNQFFKRLLLPAMDGILKVCGDSSKDNNGRKLRR
;
A
#
# COMPACT_ATOMS: atom_id res chain seq x y z
N MET A 1 -12.52 19.58 -27.77
CA MET A 1 -12.63 18.24 -28.39
C MET A 1 -14.02 17.66 -28.11
N LYS A 2 -14.61 16.86 -29.01
CA LYS A 2 -15.85 16.11 -28.78
C LYS A 2 -15.55 14.61 -28.71
N ASN A 3 -16.28 13.86 -27.87
CA ASN A 3 -16.14 12.41 -27.81
C ASN A 3 -16.91 11.72 -28.94
N LYS A 4 -16.79 10.39 -29.05
CA LYS A 4 -17.53 9.53 -30.00
C LYS A 4 -19.07 9.62 -29.88
N PHE A 5 -19.58 10.30 -28.87
CA PHE A 5 -21.01 10.53 -28.61
C PHE A 5 -21.41 11.99 -28.82
N GLY A 6 -20.53 12.84 -29.39
CA GLY A 6 -20.80 14.25 -29.66
C GLY A 6 -20.68 15.20 -28.45
N ASN A 7 -20.36 14.69 -27.26
CA ASN A 7 -20.24 15.50 -26.04
C ASN A 7 -18.90 16.23 -25.98
N ASN A 8 -18.90 17.49 -25.54
CA ASN A 8 -17.69 18.26 -25.30
C ASN A 8 -16.84 17.61 -24.19
N ILE A 9 -15.59 17.31 -24.50
CA ILE A 9 -14.59 16.77 -23.56
C ILE A 9 -13.96 17.94 -22.82
N LYS A 10 -14.20 18.01 -21.50
CA LYS A 10 -13.58 19.00 -20.60
C LYS A 10 -12.33 18.47 -19.90
N LEU A 11 -12.20 17.16 -19.76
CA LEU A 11 -11.14 16.49 -19.02
C LEU A 11 -10.68 15.25 -19.77
N VAL A 12 -9.37 15.01 -19.80
CA VAL A 12 -8.74 13.82 -20.41
C VAL A 12 -7.91 13.14 -19.34
N LYS A 13 -8.14 11.84 -19.13
CA LYS A 13 -7.28 11.01 -18.29
C LYS A 13 -6.11 10.54 -19.13
N ILE A 14 -4.90 10.82 -18.67
CA ILE A 14 -3.65 10.34 -19.29
C ILE A 14 -3.03 9.32 -18.34
N GLU A 15 -2.71 8.14 -18.85
CA GLU A 15 -1.98 7.11 -18.11
C GLU A 15 -0.52 7.18 -18.52
N LEU A 16 0.36 7.38 -17.54
CA LEU A 16 1.80 7.47 -17.73
C LEU A 16 2.45 6.22 -17.15
N THR A 17 3.36 5.62 -17.92
CA THR A 17 4.10 4.42 -17.51
C THR A 17 5.34 4.76 -16.66
N SER A 18 5.98 5.90 -16.91
CA SER A 18 7.11 6.38 -16.09
C SER A 18 6.63 7.21 -14.91
N TYR A 19 7.18 6.87 -13.73
CA TYR A 19 6.91 7.57 -12.48
C TYR A 19 7.54 8.97 -12.44
N GLU A 20 8.72 9.10 -13.02
CA GLU A 20 9.54 10.32 -13.06
C GLU A 20 8.85 11.39 -13.89
N ILE A 21 8.38 11.02 -15.10
CA ILE A 21 7.64 11.91 -16.00
C ILE A 21 6.33 12.35 -15.33
N ARG A 22 5.63 11.43 -14.67
CA ARG A 22 4.42 11.76 -13.90
C ARG A 22 4.72 12.79 -12.80
N ARG A 23 5.82 12.61 -12.05
CA ARG A 23 6.18 13.53 -10.96
C ARG A 23 6.50 14.92 -11.50
N GLN A 24 7.24 15.01 -12.59
CA GLN A 24 7.61 16.28 -13.22
C GLN A 24 6.37 17.02 -13.74
N LEU A 25 5.50 16.33 -14.49
CA LEU A 25 4.27 16.94 -15.01
C LEU A 25 3.34 17.43 -13.89
N LEU A 26 3.22 16.67 -12.80
CA LEU A 26 2.44 17.09 -11.64
C LEU A 26 3.06 18.29 -10.90
N ALA A 27 4.39 18.45 -10.93
CA ALA A 27 5.06 19.61 -10.37
C ALA A 27 4.87 20.86 -11.25
N ASP A 28 4.97 20.70 -12.57
CA ASP A 28 4.84 21.78 -13.55
C ASP A 28 3.39 22.28 -13.67
N LYS A 29 2.41 21.43 -13.31
CA LYS A 29 0.94 21.68 -13.34
C LYS A 29 0.37 22.09 -14.69
N LYS A 30 1.20 22.21 -15.73
CA LYS A 30 0.80 22.65 -17.06
C LYS A 30 1.46 21.78 -18.11
N LEU A 31 0.68 21.39 -19.12
CA LEU A 31 1.14 20.68 -20.30
C LEU A 31 0.87 21.55 -21.53
N ILE A 32 1.87 21.72 -22.38
CA ILE A 32 1.71 22.44 -23.65
C ILE A 32 1.70 21.43 -24.78
N ILE A 33 0.60 21.38 -25.54
CA ILE A 33 0.46 20.54 -26.74
C ILE A 33 -0.02 21.44 -27.87
N ASN A 34 0.70 21.48 -28.98
CA ASN A 34 0.35 22.28 -30.16
C ASN A 34 0.02 23.74 -29.82
N TYR A 35 0.85 24.38 -29.00
CA TYR A 35 0.70 25.77 -28.53
C TYR A 35 -0.53 26.05 -27.64
N ILE A 36 -1.24 25.00 -27.21
CA ILE A 36 -2.35 25.12 -26.26
C ILE A 36 -1.88 24.62 -24.90
N SER A 37 -2.10 25.43 -23.86
CA SER A 37 -1.80 25.07 -22.47
C SER A 37 -2.99 24.37 -21.81
N TYR A 38 -2.70 23.25 -21.16
CA TYR A 38 -3.65 22.45 -20.38
C TYR A 38 -3.20 22.40 -18.94
N ASP A 39 -4.11 22.61 -18.00
CA ASP A 39 -3.83 22.40 -16.58
C ASP A 39 -3.83 20.90 -16.26
N ILE A 40 -2.84 20.47 -15.49
CA ILE A 40 -2.65 19.08 -15.06
C ILE A 40 -2.97 18.98 -13.58
N ASP A 41 -3.94 18.12 -13.27
CA ASP A 41 -4.24 17.72 -11.91
C ASP A 41 -3.94 16.23 -11.69
N GLN A 42 -3.53 15.90 -10.47
CA GLN A 42 -3.38 14.51 -10.08
C GLN A 42 -4.74 13.81 -10.13
N TYR A 43 -4.88 12.84 -11.03
CA TYR A 43 -6.05 11.98 -11.04
C TYR A 43 -6.08 11.12 -9.78
N LEU A 44 -7.03 11.42 -8.88
CA LEU A 44 -7.39 10.54 -7.79
C LEU A 44 -8.62 9.75 -8.20
N ALA A 45 -8.48 8.43 -8.28
CA ALA A 45 -9.62 7.56 -8.48
C ALA A 45 -10.64 7.80 -7.36
N PRO A 46 -11.95 7.90 -7.66
CA PRO A 46 -12.98 8.06 -6.64
C PRO A 46 -12.86 6.95 -5.60
N ILE A 47 -12.71 7.33 -4.33
CA ILE A 47 -12.54 6.36 -3.25
C ILE A 47 -13.81 5.52 -3.13
N ASN A 48 -13.61 4.20 -3.11
CA ASN A 48 -14.68 3.26 -2.79
C ASN A 48 -15.00 3.39 -1.30
N VAL A 49 -16.25 3.72 -0.98
CA VAL A 49 -16.70 3.75 0.41
C VAL A 49 -16.79 2.34 0.92
N LEU A 50 -16.12 2.10 2.03
CA LEU A 50 -16.31 0.90 2.80
C LEU A 50 -17.70 0.92 3.42
N ILE A 51 -18.57 0.02 2.95
CA ILE A 51 -19.91 -0.20 3.51
C ILE A 51 -19.88 -1.57 4.18
N CYS A 52 -20.15 -1.59 5.49
CA CYS A 52 -20.14 -2.81 6.28
C CYS A 52 -21.22 -3.78 5.77
N SER A 53 -20.83 -5.01 5.45
CA SER A 53 -21.77 -6.01 4.93
C SER A 53 -22.78 -6.51 5.97
N LYS A 54 -22.54 -6.28 7.27
CA LYS A 54 -23.41 -6.70 8.38
C LYS A 54 -24.48 -5.64 8.64
N CYS A 55 -24.05 -4.43 9.03
CA CYS A 55 -24.98 -3.38 9.41
C CYS A 55 -25.28 -2.37 8.28
N CYS A 56 -24.69 -2.49 7.09
CA CYS A 56 -24.76 -1.47 6.04
C CYS A 56 -24.29 -0.07 6.49
N GLY A 57 -23.49 0.04 7.56
CA GLY A 57 -22.90 1.29 8.03
C GLY A 57 -21.67 1.69 7.23
N LEU A 58 -21.32 2.98 7.22
CA LEU A 58 -20.16 3.49 6.51
C LEU A 58 -18.88 3.37 7.37
N GLY A 59 -17.74 3.15 6.72
CA GLY A 59 -16.41 3.40 7.31
C GLY A 59 -15.82 2.31 8.20
N HIS A 60 -16.39 1.10 8.24
CA HIS A 60 -15.83 0.00 9.03
C HIS A 60 -16.02 -1.37 8.37
N PHE A 61 -15.15 -2.31 8.73
CA PHE A 61 -15.23 -3.70 8.28
C PHE A 61 -16.22 -4.50 9.11
N ARG A 62 -16.75 -5.60 8.54
CA ARG A 62 -17.62 -6.55 9.25
C ARG A 62 -17.03 -7.03 10.59
N LYS A 63 -15.72 -7.25 10.65
CA LYS A 63 -15.01 -7.70 11.86
C LYS A 63 -14.99 -6.67 13.00
N GLN A 64 -15.13 -5.38 12.67
CA GLN A 64 -15.13 -4.26 13.62
C GLN A 64 -16.54 -3.74 13.90
N CYS A 65 -17.57 -4.45 13.43
CA CYS A 65 -18.95 -4.05 13.58
C CYS A 65 -19.46 -4.42 14.98
N VAL A 66 -19.85 -3.42 15.76
CA VAL A 66 -20.40 -3.59 17.12
C VAL A 66 -21.86 -4.07 17.10
N GLU A 67 -22.58 -3.81 16.00
CA GLU A 67 -23.98 -4.22 15.85
C GLU A 67 -24.11 -5.75 15.91
N LEU A 68 -24.97 -6.23 16.80
CA LEU A 68 -25.29 -7.66 16.92
C LEU A 68 -26.17 -8.13 15.77
N THR A 69 -27.09 -7.26 15.32
CA THR A 69 -28.05 -7.55 14.24
C THR A 69 -27.48 -7.25 12.85
N GLU A 70 -27.92 -8.00 11.86
CA GLU A 70 -27.66 -7.77 10.44
C GLU A 70 -28.75 -6.88 9.84
N THR A 71 -28.37 -5.97 8.95
CA THR A 71 -29.30 -5.08 8.26
C THR A 71 -29.45 -5.53 6.80
N CYS A 72 -30.69 -5.75 6.37
CA CYS A 72 -30.98 -6.08 4.98
C CYS A 72 -30.58 -4.94 4.04
N ARG A 73 -29.84 -5.25 2.98
CA ARG A 73 -29.35 -4.27 2.00
C ARG A 73 -30.48 -3.63 1.19
N THR A 74 -31.57 -4.36 1.00
CA THR A 74 -32.72 -3.97 0.21
C THR A 74 -33.71 -3.19 1.05
N CYS A 75 -34.28 -3.75 2.12
CA CYS A 75 -35.33 -3.07 2.88
C CYS A 75 -34.83 -2.27 4.10
N SER A 76 -33.54 -2.34 4.42
CA SER A 76 -32.95 -1.74 5.64
C SER A 76 -33.52 -2.24 6.97
N GLY A 77 -34.28 -3.34 6.97
CA GLY A 77 -34.74 -4.02 8.18
C GLY A 77 -33.60 -4.70 8.95
N LYS A 78 -33.70 -4.74 10.28
CA LYS A 78 -32.73 -5.40 11.17
C LYS A 78 -33.19 -6.83 11.49
N PHE A 79 -32.29 -7.79 11.39
CA PHE A 79 -32.54 -9.22 11.60
C PHE A 79 -31.39 -9.84 12.41
N THR A 80 -31.66 -10.89 13.17
CA THR A 80 -30.62 -11.65 13.88
C THR A 80 -29.78 -12.47 12.90
N ASP A 81 -30.43 -13.16 11.96
CA ASP A 81 -29.81 -13.88 10.86
C ASP A 81 -30.44 -13.49 9.53
N LEU A 82 -29.62 -12.98 8.60
CA LEU A 82 -30.11 -12.55 7.29
C LEU A 82 -30.38 -13.72 6.33
N LYS A 83 -29.97 -14.94 6.69
CA LYS A 83 -30.23 -16.17 5.91
C LYS A 83 -31.71 -16.54 5.89
N ASP A 84 -32.43 -16.23 6.97
CA ASP A 84 -33.86 -16.54 7.11
C ASP A 84 -34.74 -15.43 6.53
N HIS A 85 -34.13 -14.31 6.12
CA HIS A 85 -34.86 -13.18 5.57
C HIS A 85 -35.07 -13.31 4.06
N ARG A 86 -36.32 -13.58 3.64
CA ARG A 86 -36.76 -13.40 2.24
C ARG A 86 -37.30 -11.99 2.05
N CYS A 87 -36.51 -11.14 1.40
CA CYS A 87 -36.88 -9.75 1.19
C CYS A 87 -37.90 -9.60 0.05
N THR A 88 -39.14 -9.23 0.38
CA THR A 88 -40.20 -8.86 -0.60
C THR A 88 -40.50 -7.36 -0.62
N ALA A 89 -39.83 -6.59 0.26
CA ALA A 89 -40.06 -5.16 0.40
C ALA A 89 -39.30 -4.34 -0.65
N SER A 90 -39.82 -3.15 -0.93
CA SER A 90 -39.20 -2.20 -1.85
C SER A 90 -37.80 -1.78 -1.36
N PRO A 91 -36.87 -1.48 -2.28
CA PRO A 91 -35.53 -1.06 -1.92
C PRO A 91 -35.57 0.28 -1.17
N LYS A 92 -35.04 0.31 0.04
CA LYS A 92 -34.95 1.46 0.92
C LYS A 92 -33.52 1.63 1.42
N CYS A 93 -32.96 2.84 1.27
CA CYS A 93 -31.60 3.14 1.69
C CYS A 93 -31.52 3.43 3.20
N LYS A 94 -30.64 2.75 3.92
CA LYS A 94 -30.43 2.96 5.37
C LYS A 94 -30.00 4.39 5.73
N HIS A 95 -29.30 5.07 4.82
CA HIS A 95 -28.68 6.36 5.12
C HIS A 95 -29.59 7.56 4.85
N CYS A 96 -30.52 7.44 3.91
CA CYS A 96 -31.34 8.57 3.43
C CYS A 96 -32.79 8.19 3.15
N ASN A 97 -33.18 6.94 3.41
CA ASN A 97 -34.52 6.38 3.21
C ASN A 97 -35.07 6.44 1.77
N GLY A 98 -34.25 6.73 0.76
CA GLY A 98 -34.68 6.75 -0.64
C GLY A 98 -34.90 5.36 -1.25
N ASP A 99 -35.57 5.33 -2.41
CA ASP A 99 -36.05 4.12 -3.10
C ASP A 99 -34.95 3.37 -3.87
N TYR A 100 -33.84 3.11 -3.20
CA TYR A 100 -32.69 2.36 -3.73
C TYR A 100 -31.96 1.65 -2.59
N THR A 101 -31.15 0.67 -2.96
CA THR A 101 -30.37 -0.12 -2.00
C THR A 101 -29.35 0.74 -1.24
N SER A 102 -28.99 0.33 -0.02
CA SER A 102 -28.06 1.08 0.84
C SER A 102 -26.65 1.25 0.27
N ASN A 103 -26.25 0.40 -0.68
CA ASN A 103 -24.98 0.48 -1.40
C ASN A 103 -25.05 1.27 -2.72
N SER A 104 -26.22 1.82 -3.08
CA SER A 104 -26.41 2.53 -4.34
C SER A 104 -25.61 3.82 -4.40
N MET A 105 -25.01 4.06 -5.57
CA MET A 105 -24.31 5.31 -5.91
C MET A 105 -25.23 6.54 -5.94
N LYS A 106 -26.55 6.32 -5.96
CA LYS A 106 -27.55 7.39 -5.96
C LYS A 106 -27.73 8.03 -4.58
N CYS A 107 -27.21 7.42 -3.51
CA CYS A 107 -27.36 7.92 -2.16
C CYS A 107 -26.56 9.23 -1.93
N PRO A 108 -27.22 10.35 -1.58
CA PRO A 108 -26.53 11.62 -1.34
C PRO A 108 -25.58 11.57 -0.14
N VAL A 109 -25.92 10.78 0.89
CA VAL A 109 -25.07 10.59 2.10
C VAL A 109 -23.82 9.80 1.77
N VAL A 110 -23.92 8.75 0.96
CA VAL A 110 -22.75 8.00 0.49
C VAL A 110 -21.90 8.90 -0.43
N LYS A 111 -22.53 9.74 -1.25
CA LYS A 111 -21.84 10.68 -2.13
C LYS A 111 -21.07 11.77 -1.35
N SER A 112 -21.66 12.35 -0.31
CA SER A 112 -20.95 13.32 0.55
C SER A 112 -19.81 12.65 1.30
N PHE A 113 -20.03 11.46 1.86
CA PHE A 113 -18.97 10.72 2.56
C PHE A 113 -17.79 10.37 1.63
N ARG A 114 -18.05 10.02 0.36
CA ARG A 114 -17.00 9.87 -0.67
C ARG A 114 -16.21 11.14 -0.88
N ALA A 115 -16.92 12.26 -1.04
CA ALA A 115 -16.29 13.55 -1.27
C ALA A 115 -15.40 13.93 -0.08
N ASP A 116 -15.87 13.70 1.15
CA ASP A 116 -15.13 13.99 2.38
C ASP A 116 -13.86 13.14 2.52
N LEU A 117 -13.95 11.84 2.27
CA LEU A 117 -12.77 10.96 2.24
C LEU A 117 -11.77 11.40 1.18
N THR A 118 -12.26 11.76 -0.01
CA THR A 118 -11.42 12.22 -1.12
C THR A 118 -10.72 13.54 -0.76
N ARG A 119 -11.44 14.48 -0.13
CA ARG A 119 -10.86 15.74 0.38
C ARG A 119 -9.78 15.49 1.44
N LYS A 120 -10.02 14.58 2.39
CA LYS A 120 -9.04 14.25 3.45
C LYS A 120 -7.73 13.72 2.87
N ILE A 121 -7.78 12.86 1.85
CA ILE A 121 -6.57 12.36 1.19
C ILE A 121 -5.87 13.50 0.44
N LEU A 122 -6.61 14.31 -0.32
CA LEU A 122 -6.06 15.46 -1.04
C LEU A 122 -5.36 16.48 -0.11
N SER A 123 -5.97 16.78 1.04
CA SER A 123 -5.37 17.67 2.03
C SER A 123 -4.11 17.06 2.65
N ASN A 124 -4.07 15.74 2.85
CA ASN A 124 -2.94 15.07 3.46
C ASN A 124 -1.77 14.88 2.47
N SER A 125 -2.04 14.67 1.18
CA SER A 125 -1.00 14.56 0.14
C SER A 125 -0.22 15.86 -0.08
N ASN A 126 -0.81 17.02 0.22
CA ASN A 126 -0.10 18.30 0.20
C ASN A 126 0.90 18.46 1.35
N SER A 127 0.86 17.60 2.38
CA SER A 127 1.83 17.59 3.49
C SER A 127 3.11 16.82 3.16
N ILE A 128 3.13 15.98 2.12
CA ILE A 128 4.26 15.06 1.84
C ILE A 128 5.36 15.75 1.00
N ASN A 129 5.09 16.92 0.41
CA ASN A 129 6.04 17.64 -0.46
C ASN A 129 6.45 19.03 0.04
N ARG A 130 6.33 19.34 1.35
CA ARG A 130 6.87 20.60 1.89
C ARG A 130 8.35 20.39 2.26
N PRO A 131 9.31 21.16 1.71
CA PRO A 131 10.66 21.19 2.25
C PRO A 131 10.58 21.55 3.73
N LEU A 132 11.26 20.79 4.58
CA LEU A 132 11.45 21.16 5.98
C LEU A 132 12.10 22.55 6.01
N LEU A 133 11.34 23.56 6.39
CA LEU A 133 11.91 24.80 6.89
C LEU A 133 12.27 24.58 8.37
N PRO A 134 13.36 25.19 8.87
CA PRO A 134 13.82 24.96 10.22
C PRO A 134 12.80 25.51 11.22
N THR A 135 12.46 24.68 12.20
CA THR A 135 11.70 25.03 13.39
C THR A 135 12.46 26.15 14.13
N VAL A 136 11.96 27.38 14.03
CA VAL A 136 12.44 28.48 14.86
C VAL A 136 12.05 28.18 16.31
N SER A 137 13.05 27.85 17.12
CA SER A 137 12.93 27.74 18.56
C SER A 137 12.71 29.13 19.16
N THR A 138 11.48 29.46 19.51
CA THR A 138 11.21 30.61 20.38
C THR A 138 11.64 30.26 21.80
N LYS A 139 12.91 30.50 22.12
CA LYS A 139 13.34 30.74 23.49
C LYS A 139 12.74 32.06 23.95
N SER A 140 11.57 32.00 24.60
CA SER A 140 11.04 33.12 25.37
C SER A 140 11.73 33.15 26.73
N ASN A 141 12.90 33.78 26.78
CA ASN A 141 13.44 34.36 27.99
C ASN A 141 12.67 35.66 28.25
N ASN A 142 11.84 35.69 29.29
CA ASN A 142 11.52 36.90 30.05
C ASN A 142 10.96 36.47 31.41
N GLY A 143 11.79 36.60 32.45
CA GLY A 143 11.42 36.36 33.83
C GLY A 143 10.46 37.45 34.31
N PHE A 144 9.23 37.07 34.63
CA PHE A 144 8.36 37.88 35.49
C PHE A 144 8.79 37.66 36.94
N HIS A 145 9.43 38.68 37.53
CA HIS A 145 9.75 38.71 38.95
C HIS A 145 8.53 39.22 39.73
N PHE A 146 7.93 38.37 40.55
CA PHE A 146 6.80 38.73 41.41
C PHE A 146 7.33 39.51 42.63
N ASN A 147 6.86 40.74 42.86
CA ASN A 147 7.27 41.58 43.99
C ASN A 147 6.08 41.77 44.97
N PRO A 148 6.11 41.22 46.19
CA PRO A 148 4.93 41.11 47.05
C PRO A 148 4.37 42.36 47.77
N PRO A 149 5.03 43.54 47.89
CA PRO A 149 4.58 44.51 48.88
C PRO A 149 3.50 45.50 48.40
N ASN A 150 2.95 45.35 47.18
CA ASN A 150 2.02 46.34 46.61
C ASN A 150 0.56 45.87 46.48
N PHE A 151 0.16 44.83 47.21
CA PHE A 151 -1.25 44.42 47.29
C PHE A 151 -1.93 45.03 48.52
N PRO A 152 -3.11 45.67 48.39
CA PRO A 152 -3.87 46.14 49.55
C PRO A 152 -4.24 44.96 50.45
N ALA A 153 -4.05 45.11 51.76
CA ALA A 153 -4.33 44.05 52.72
C ALA A 153 -5.81 43.63 52.64
N LEU A 154 -6.05 42.36 52.33
CA LEU A 154 -7.38 41.74 52.35
C LEU A 154 -7.95 41.85 53.76
N ASN A 155 -9.06 42.59 53.85
CA ASN A 155 -9.82 42.80 55.06
C ASN A 155 -10.26 41.45 55.64
N LYS A 156 -9.82 41.14 56.86
CA LYS A 156 -10.21 39.95 57.64
C LYS A 156 -11.69 40.06 57.96
N GLY A 157 -12.53 39.36 57.21
CA GLY A 157 -13.96 39.35 57.51
C GLY A 157 -14.80 38.54 56.54
N TRP A 158 -14.36 37.35 56.15
CA TRP A 158 -15.23 36.40 55.43
C TRP A 158 -15.21 35.09 56.20
N SER A 159 -15.98 35.10 57.27
CA SER A 159 -16.44 33.93 57.99
C SER A 159 -17.15 32.99 57.02
N GLN A 160 -16.92 31.69 57.23
CA GLN A 160 -17.55 30.55 56.59
C GLN A 160 -19.00 30.83 56.16
N SER A 161 -19.22 30.95 54.86
CA SER A 161 -20.51 30.64 54.25
C SER A 161 -20.20 29.95 52.93
N ASP A 162 -20.80 28.77 52.73
CA ASP A 162 -20.74 28.01 51.49
C ASP A 162 -21.33 28.84 50.35
N SER A 163 -20.48 29.70 49.77
CA SER A 163 -20.88 30.50 48.63
C SER A 163 -20.83 29.61 47.39
N PRO A 164 -21.91 29.50 46.60
CA PRO A 164 -21.95 28.73 45.36
C PRO A 164 -20.93 29.21 44.32
N MET A 165 -20.29 30.37 44.56
CA MET A 165 -19.16 30.86 43.79
C MET A 165 -17.84 30.15 44.14
N MET A 166 -17.61 29.79 45.41
CA MET A 166 -16.41 29.06 45.85
C MET A 166 -16.44 27.59 45.42
N SER A 167 -17.63 26.95 45.41
CA SER A 167 -17.77 25.60 44.84
C SER A 167 -17.47 25.60 43.34
N LYS A 168 -17.99 26.57 42.58
CA LYS A 168 -17.66 26.74 41.14
C LYS A 168 -16.17 27.02 40.90
N LEU A 169 -15.51 27.77 41.77
CA LEU A 169 -14.08 28.00 41.68
C LEU A 169 -13.28 26.71 41.92
N ASN A 170 -13.67 25.92 42.91
CA ASN A 170 -13.08 24.62 43.18
C ASN A 170 -13.32 23.64 42.02
N ASP A 171 -14.52 23.60 41.46
CA ASP A 171 -14.84 22.79 40.28
C ASP A 171 -13.99 23.17 39.06
N LEU A 172 -13.75 24.48 38.86
CA LEU A 172 -12.85 24.98 37.82
C LEU A 172 -11.39 24.59 38.07
N LEU A 173 -10.91 24.68 39.30
CA LEU A 173 -9.56 24.26 39.68
C LEU A 173 -9.38 22.75 39.45
N THR A 174 -10.37 21.93 39.83
CA THR A 174 -10.38 20.49 39.56
C THR A 174 -10.45 20.21 38.06
N GLY A 175 -11.26 20.95 37.31
CA GLY A 175 -11.33 20.86 35.85
C GLY A 175 -10.00 21.16 35.17
N LEU A 176 -9.30 22.22 35.59
CA LEU A 176 -7.98 22.57 35.09
C LEU A 176 -6.93 21.52 35.45
N ALA A 177 -6.97 20.96 36.65
CA ALA A 177 -6.09 19.86 37.05
C ALA A 177 -6.33 18.60 36.17
N ASN A 178 -7.59 18.28 35.87
CA ASN A 178 -7.96 17.18 34.98
C ASN A 178 -7.49 17.40 33.54
N VAL A 179 -7.59 18.62 33.02
CA VAL A 179 -7.05 18.97 31.70
C VAL A 179 -5.53 18.82 31.68
N ASN A 180 -4.84 19.32 32.71
CA ASN A 180 -3.38 19.22 32.81
C ASN A 180 -2.91 17.76 32.86
N THR A 181 -3.57 16.91 33.66
CA THR A 181 -3.24 15.48 33.72
C THR A 181 -3.49 14.76 32.39
N THR A 182 -4.56 15.13 31.67
CA THR A 182 -4.84 14.60 30.33
C THR A 182 -3.79 15.03 29.31
N LEU A 183 -3.36 16.28 29.35
CA LEU A 183 -2.29 16.81 28.49
C LEU A 183 -0.96 16.11 28.76
N SER A 184 -0.59 15.88 30.02
CA SER A 184 0.62 15.14 30.37
C SER A 184 0.58 13.70 29.84
N LYS A 185 -0.56 13.00 29.97
CA LYS A 185 -0.73 11.66 29.38
C LYS A 185 -0.62 11.69 27.86
N LEU A 186 -1.25 12.67 27.21
CA LEU A 186 -1.16 12.84 25.76
C LEU A 186 0.28 13.07 25.31
N TYR A 187 1.01 13.93 26.02
CA TYR A 187 2.43 14.18 25.76
C TYR A 187 3.26 12.90 25.87
N GLU A 188 3.09 12.12 26.94
CA GLU A 188 3.78 10.83 27.09
C GLU A 188 3.43 9.84 25.96
N THR A 189 2.16 9.76 25.56
CA THR A 189 1.75 8.89 24.45
C THR A 189 2.34 9.34 23.12
N ASN A 190 2.44 10.66 22.89
CA ASN A 190 3.05 11.21 21.69
C ASN A 190 4.55 10.88 21.63
N THR A 191 5.27 11.04 22.75
CA THR A 191 6.70 10.69 22.84
C THR A 191 6.94 9.21 22.56
N LYS A 192 6.09 8.32 23.08
CA LYS A 192 6.16 6.88 22.79
C LYS A 192 5.91 6.58 21.31
N PHE A 193 4.95 7.28 20.71
CA PHE A 193 4.64 7.16 19.29
C PHE A 193 5.81 7.63 18.41
N GLU A 194 6.42 8.77 18.72
CA GLU A 194 7.60 9.29 18.01
C GLU A 194 8.77 8.30 18.07
N LYS A 195 9.03 7.73 19.25
CA LYS A 195 10.05 6.69 19.42
C LYS A 195 9.73 5.46 18.56
N PHE A 196 8.49 4.98 18.59
CA PHE A 196 8.05 3.85 17.77
C PHE A 196 8.24 4.12 16.26
N MET A 197 7.92 5.33 15.80
CA MET A 197 8.11 5.72 14.39
C MET A 197 9.59 5.75 14.01
N ALA A 198 10.47 6.23 14.90
CA ALA A 198 11.91 6.21 14.69
C ALA A 198 12.45 4.78 14.62
N ASP A 199 12.08 3.92 15.58
CA ASP A 199 12.50 2.51 15.62
C ASP A 199 12.01 1.76 14.37
N LYS A 200 10.76 2.01 13.94
CA LYS A 200 10.20 1.43 12.72
C LYS A 200 10.94 1.87 11.46
N ASN A 201 11.26 3.16 11.34
CA ASN A 201 12.02 3.65 10.20
C ASN A 201 13.42 3.02 10.12
N ILE A 202 14.09 2.83 11.27
CA ILE A 202 15.39 2.14 11.31
C ILE A 202 15.23 0.70 10.84
N HIS A 203 14.23 -0.01 11.35
CA HIS A 203 13.96 -1.39 10.96
C HIS A 203 13.63 -1.53 9.47
N ASP A 204 12.82 -0.63 8.92
CA ASP A 204 12.48 -0.63 7.48
C ASP A 204 13.73 -0.38 6.60
N ILE A 205 14.68 0.45 7.06
CA ILE A 205 15.96 0.67 6.38
C ILE A 205 16.83 -0.60 6.41
N GLU A 206 16.92 -1.27 7.56
CA GLU A 206 17.66 -2.53 7.69
C GLU A 206 17.09 -3.63 6.79
N LEU A 207 15.77 -3.78 6.79
CA LEU A 207 15.07 -4.74 5.93
C LEU A 207 15.31 -4.44 4.44
N SER A 208 15.29 -3.16 4.05
CA SER A 208 15.58 -2.76 2.68
C SER A 208 17.00 -3.15 2.26
N LYS A 209 18.00 -2.99 3.14
CA LYS A 209 19.39 -3.41 2.87
C LYS A 209 19.51 -4.92 2.73
N GLU A 210 18.81 -5.69 3.57
CA GLU A 210 18.81 -7.16 3.48
C GLU A 210 18.19 -7.64 2.16
N VAL A 211 17.08 -7.04 1.74
CA VAL A 211 16.44 -7.33 0.45
C VAL A 211 17.36 -6.99 -0.72
N GLU A 212 18.08 -5.88 -0.69
CA GLU A 212 19.07 -5.53 -1.73
C GLU A 212 20.23 -6.52 -1.77
N SER A 213 20.75 -6.94 -0.62
CA SER A 213 21.79 -7.97 -0.53
C SER A 213 21.33 -9.31 -1.12
N LEU A 214 20.11 -9.75 -0.79
CA LEU A 214 19.52 -10.97 -1.34
C LEU A 214 19.31 -10.90 -2.86
N LYS A 215 18.88 -9.73 -3.38
CA LYS A 215 18.77 -9.51 -4.82
C LYS A 215 20.11 -9.66 -5.52
N LEU A 216 21.16 -9.05 -4.98
CA LEU A 216 22.51 -9.16 -5.53
C LEU A 216 23.02 -10.61 -5.51
N HIS A 217 22.76 -11.34 -4.44
CA HIS A 217 23.10 -12.76 -4.35
C HIS A 217 22.34 -13.60 -5.40
N ASN A 218 21.05 -13.36 -5.58
CA ASN A 218 20.25 -14.06 -6.58
C ASN A 218 20.71 -13.77 -8.01
N THR A 219 21.06 -12.51 -8.33
CA THR A 219 21.60 -12.18 -9.65
C THR A 219 22.90 -12.92 -9.93
N LYS A 220 23.76 -13.08 -8.92
CA LYS A 220 25.00 -13.85 -9.05
C LYS A 220 24.74 -15.34 -9.26
N LEU A 221 23.81 -15.93 -8.51
CA LEU A 221 23.40 -17.32 -8.72
C LEU A 221 22.82 -17.55 -10.12
N GLU A 222 22.04 -16.62 -10.65
CA GLU A 222 21.53 -16.70 -12.02
C GLU A 222 22.66 -16.65 -13.07
N GLU A 223 23.70 -15.84 -12.85
CA GLU A 223 24.90 -15.82 -13.69
C GLU A 223 25.64 -17.15 -13.65
N ASP A 224 25.89 -17.67 -12.45
CA ASP A 224 26.56 -18.96 -12.25
C ASP A 224 25.77 -20.11 -12.92
N MET A 225 24.44 -20.10 -12.81
CA MET A 225 23.57 -21.07 -13.49
C MET A 225 23.63 -20.95 -15.02
N ARG A 226 23.67 -19.74 -15.57
CA ARG A 226 23.82 -19.53 -17.01
C ARG A 226 25.17 -20.06 -17.51
N GLU A 227 26.25 -19.81 -16.77
CA GLU A 227 27.58 -20.31 -17.10
C GLU A 227 27.61 -21.85 -17.06
N LEU A 228 27.03 -22.46 -16.03
CA LEU A 228 26.98 -23.91 -15.88
C LEU A 228 26.21 -24.55 -17.04
N ASN A 229 25.03 -24.01 -17.39
CA ASN A 229 24.24 -24.50 -18.51
C ASN A 229 25.01 -24.41 -19.83
N SER A 230 25.71 -23.29 -20.07
CA SER A 230 26.55 -23.15 -21.26
C SER A 230 27.65 -24.22 -21.34
N LYS A 231 28.28 -24.57 -20.21
CA LYS A 231 29.28 -25.65 -20.17
C LYS A 231 28.64 -27.02 -20.43
N THR A 232 27.45 -27.26 -19.88
CA THR A 232 26.70 -28.50 -20.13
C THR A 232 26.36 -28.67 -21.61
N ASP A 233 25.92 -27.61 -22.28
CA ASP A 233 25.63 -27.64 -23.72
C ASP A 233 26.88 -27.92 -24.56
N GLN A 234 28.01 -27.28 -24.23
CA GLN A 234 29.30 -27.55 -24.87
C GLN A 234 29.73 -29.02 -24.72
N HIS A 235 29.56 -29.60 -23.53
CA HIS A 235 29.84 -31.02 -23.29
C HIS A 235 28.92 -31.93 -24.08
N ALA A 236 27.62 -31.60 -24.19
CA ALA A 236 26.66 -32.37 -24.98
C ALA A 236 27.04 -32.38 -26.47
N ASP A 237 27.50 -31.25 -27.01
CA ASP A 237 27.94 -31.16 -28.41
C ASP A 237 29.26 -31.90 -28.67
N LEU A 238 30.22 -31.83 -27.74
CA LEU A 238 31.43 -32.65 -27.77
C LEU A 238 31.08 -34.15 -27.82
N LEU A 239 30.15 -34.61 -26.98
CA LEU A 239 29.69 -36.01 -27.00
C LEU A 239 29.05 -36.39 -28.33
N LYS A 240 28.27 -35.51 -28.96
CA LYS A 240 27.72 -35.75 -30.31
C LYS A 240 28.84 -35.89 -31.34
N GLN A 241 29.85 -35.02 -31.30
CA GLN A 241 30.99 -35.07 -32.23
C GLN A 241 31.79 -36.37 -32.07
N VAL A 242 32.10 -36.75 -30.83
CA VAL A 242 32.79 -38.03 -30.53
C VAL A 242 31.96 -39.22 -31.03
N ASN A 243 30.66 -39.23 -30.79
CA ASN A 243 29.77 -40.27 -31.29
C ASN A 243 29.73 -40.33 -32.83
N GLN A 244 29.72 -39.18 -33.51
CA GLN A 244 29.78 -39.13 -34.97
C GLN A 244 31.12 -39.65 -35.50
N PHE A 245 32.24 -39.28 -34.87
CA PHE A 245 33.56 -39.80 -35.21
C PHE A 245 33.59 -41.33 -35.07
N PHE A 246 33.09 -41.86 -33.95
CA PHE A 246 33.03 -43.29 -33.71
C PHE A 246 32.22 -44.03 -34.78
N LYS A 247 31.05 -43.48 -35.15
CA LYS A 247 30.18 -44.06 -36.18
C LYS A 247 30.77 -44.01 -37.59
N ARG A 248 31.49 -42.93 -37.93
CA ARG A 248 31.99 -42.70 -39.30
C ARG A 248 33.35 -43.31 -39.58
N LEU A 249 34.22 -43.39 -38.58
CA LEU A 249 35.59 -43.85 -38.77
C LEU A 249 35.85 -45.20 -38.11
N LEU A 250 35.56 -45.32 -36.81
CA LEU A 250 35.94 -46.51 -36.05
C LEU A 250 35.10 -47.73 -36.42
N LEU A 251 33.76 -47.61 -36.51
CA LEU A 251 32.90 -48.73 -36.87
C LEU A 251 33.25 -49.30 -38.27
N PRO A 252 33.36 -48.50 -39.34
CA PRO A 252 33.72 -49.04 -40.65
C PRO A 252 35.15 -49.61 -40.71
N ALA A 253 36.11 -49.01 -39.99
CA ALA A 253 37.47 -49.54 -39.93
C ALA A 253 37.51 -50.91 -39.23
N MET A 254 36.76 -51.07 -38.14
CA MET A 254 36.63 -52.36 -37.45
C MET A 254 35.91 -53.41 -38.30
N ASP A 255 34.83 -53.05 -38.99
CA ASP A 255 34.16 -53.94 -39.93
C ASP A 255 35.10 -54.37 -41.07
N GLY A 256 35.91 -53.44 -41.59
CA GLY A 256 36.94 -53.73 -42.58
C GLY A 256 37.97 -54.74 -42.09
N ILE A 257 38.50 -54.54 -40.88
CA ILE A 257 39.47 -55.47 -40.25
C ILE A 257 38.83 -56.85 -40.03
N LEU A 258 37.59 -56.90 -39.51
CA LEU A 258 36.84 -58.14 -39.31
C LEU A 258 36.62 -58.90 -40.63
N LYS A 259 36.32 -58.19 -41.72
CA LYS A 259 36.18 -58.79 -43.06
C LYS A 259 37.49 -59.39 -43.56
N VAL A 260 38.60 -58.67 -43.41
CA VAL A 260 39.94 -59.12 -43.82
C VAL A 260 40.36 -60.35 -43.01
N CYS A 261 40.14 -60.36 -41.69
CA CYS A 261 40.39 -61.53 -40.85
C CYS A 261 39.49 -62.72 -41.21
N GLY A 262 38.25 -62.48 -41.66
CA GLY A 262 37.32 -63.53 -42.12
C GLY A 262 37.67 -64.14 -43.48
N ASP A 263 38.26 -63.37 -44.39
CA ASP A 263 38.68 -63.86 -45.72
C ASP A 263 40.05 -64.54 -45.71
N SER A 264 40.89 -64.24 -44.70
CA SER A 264 42.15 -64.95 -44.40
C SER A 264 41.95 -66.42 -43.97
N SER A 265 40.70 -66.88 -43.82
CA SER A 265 40.32 -68.22 -43.37
C SER A 265 39.93 -69.16 -44.53
N LYS A 266 40.17 -68.78 -45.80
CA LYS A 266 39.88 -69.64 -46.96
C LYS A 266 41.16 -70.22 -47.54
N ASP A 267 41.16 -71.51 -47.86
CA ASP A 267 42.26 -72.16 -48.59
C ASP A 267 42.29 -71.72 -50.07
N ASN A 268 43.36 -72.07 -50.80
CA ASN A 268 43.54 -71.73 -52.22
C ASN A 268 42.43 -72.28 -53.15
N ASN A 269 41.53 -73.11 -52.63
CA ASN A 269 40.37 -73.65 -53.34
C ASN A 269 39.05 -73.03 -52.89
N GLY A 270 39.08 -71.94 -52.12
CA GLY A 270 37.92 -71.14 -51.73
C GLY A 270 37.06 -71.76 -50.62
N ARG A 271 37.52 -72.81 -49.93
CA ARG A 271 36.75 -73.44 -48.84
C ARG A 271 37.05 -72.75 -47.52
N LYS A 272 36.00 -72.39 -46.77
CA LYS A 272 36.16 -71.84 -45.39
C LYS A 272 36.78 -72.91 -44.49
N LEU A 273 37.92 -72.61 -43.88
CA LEU A 273 38.49 -73.42 -42.80
C LEU A 273 37.53 -73.37 -41.61
N ARG A 274 36.79 -74.46 -41.41
CA ARG A 274 36.00 -74.68 -40.19
C ARG A 274 36.97 -74.78 -39.00
N ARG A 275 36.78 -73.92 -38.01
CA ARG A 275 36.95 -74.33 -36.61
C ARG A 275 35.57 -74.59 -36.03
#